data_AF-A0A316BQ63-F1
#
_entry.id   AF-A0A316BQ63-F1
#
_cell.length_a   1.000
_cell.length_b   1.000
_cell.length_c   1.000
_cell.angle_alpha   90.00
_cell.angle_beta   90.00
_cell.angle_gamma   90.00
#
_symmetry.space_group_name_H-M   'P 1'
#
loop_
_entity.id
_entity.type
_entity.pdbx_description
1 polymer ?
#
loop_
_entity_poly.entity_id
_entity_poly.type
_entity_poly.pdbx_seq_one_letter_code
_entity_poly.pdbx_strand_id
1 'polypeptide(L)'
;MANSTSAAQKAAYLFLALCCVTLLAFGGFRAYQIYGPSKVSVGGVPYGLPAGSTVARGDAPDMKSETSSMPVQVQTEMRRAQELFRNGSFGSAFDIYDGIVLLYPDFAPAIWGAVNTLFEIDSLNDNQRDRLSLLSGKLQGRYPNSGLSSYIESRSLYLAGNTAAAQELARVASERAPALYETRLWYGELLLKESRTVQAATELKTVVSLSNGDSPKAYELLAELYHQSGMLDSCSAVVEYALSQYPVDAHLLLLQGYMNEYRGRYDAAEKIYQRILAFRPEYLPAREAVNTLGEKTPPGSGSGASVSPQDRAQVACDILEPLVERYPENLPLKEALGRAYLKGRQYDRARLQFQEIQRNNPEYPEIQQRIQEANVTRAAPASKGNNGLAANLSRAVDSLREASKPTSSHDFTTMLGHYLVRYGATPKEFFKKYSISNFKPVRNNVWQESFYNAPYKHTYTVVFDSLNHFRQVHVVVYDSSSSSNHLGMAPEVFNRLLKQNSRISGIGNSTGETDCGDGLVLDAAVWETQDNFEMIARVVGKPAEVRMIRFDKTVMPPGLKLCDYITYLNQF
;
A
#
# COMPACT_ATOMS: atom_id res chain seq x y z
N MET A 1 -75.74 48.44 -22.11
CA MET A 1 -74.48 48.95 -21.52
C MET A 1 -74.22 48.49 -20.08
N ALA A 2 -75.08 47.67 -19.43
CA ALA A 2 -74.89 47.28 -18.02
C ALA A 2 -74.00 46.04 -17.76
N ASN A 3 -73.66 45.22 -18.77
CA ASN A 3 -72.87 43.99 -18.57
C ASN A 3 -71.34 44.19 -18.62
N SER A 4 -70.85 45.35 -19.06
CA SER A 4 -69.41 45.62 -19.21
C SER A 4 -68.72 46.01 -17.89
N THR A 5 -69.46 46.60 -16.96
CA THR A 5 -68.92 47.10 -15.67
C THR A 5 -68.67 45.99 -14.66
N SER A 6 -69.54 44.97 -14.61
CA SER A 6 -69.37 43.80 -13.72
C SER A 6 -68.17 42.93 -14.11
N ALA A 7 -67.96 42.72 -15.42
CA ALA A 7 -66.80 41.99 -15.92
C ALA A 7 -65.49 42.77 -15.65
N ALA A 8 -65.49 44.09 -15.87
CA ALA A 8 -64.35 44.95 -15.57
C ALA A 8 -64.00 45.00 -14.08
N GLN A 9 -65.00 45.06 -13.19
CA GLN A 9 -64.79 45.00 -11.74
C GLN A 9 -64.21 43.65 -11.31
N LYS A 10 -64.76 42.53 -11.81
CA LYS A 10 -64.21 41.19 -11.53
C LYS A 10 -62.77 41.06 -12.02
N ALA A 11 -62.46 41.57 -13.21
CA ALA A 11 -61.10 41.59 -13.75
C ALA A 11 -60.16 42.46 -12.90
N ALA A 12 -60.61 43.62 -12.43
CA ALA A 12 -59.84 44.50 -11.55
C ALA A 12 -59.57 43.85 -10.18
N TYR A 13 -60.55 43.17 -9.58
CA TYR A 13 -60.33 42.40 -8.33
C TYR A 13 -59.36 41.24 -8.54
N LEU A 14 -59.47 40.51 -9.66
CA LEU A 14 -58.53 39.45 -10.01
C LEU A 14 -57.11 39.98 -10.17
N PHE A 15 -56.96 41.10 -10.87
CA PHE A 15 -55.67 41.77 -11.06
C PHE A 15 -55.07 42.23 -9.73
N LEU A 16 -55.88 42.87 -8.88
CA LEU A 16 -55.43 43.36 -7.58
C LEU A 16 -55.08 42.20 -6.62
N ALA A 17 -55.83 41.10 -6.66
CA ALA A 17 -55.48 39.87 -5.94
C ALA A 17 -54.15 39.27 -6.44
N LEU A 18 -53.92 39.25 -7.76
CA LEU A 18 -52.66 38.81 -8.36
C LEU A 18 -51.48 39.72 -7.94
N CYS A 19 -51.69 41.03 -7.91
CA CYS A 19 -50.70 41.99 -7.42
C CYS A 19 -50.38 41.79 -5.92
N CYS A 20 -51.40 41.54 -5.09
CA CYS A 20 -51.19 41.26 -3.66
C CYS A 20 -50.45 39.93 -3.44
N VAL A 21 -50.80 38.87 -4.18
CA VAL A 21 -50.11 37.57 -4.10
C VAL A 21 -48.66 37.69 -4.55
N THR A 22 -48.39 38.42 -5.64
CA THR A 22 -47.02 38.65 -6.12
C THR A 22 -46.20 39.51 -5.16
N LEU A 23 -46.79 40.53 -4.53
CA LEU A 23 -46.14 41.32 -3.48
C LEU A 23 -45.83 40.49 -2.22
N LEU A 24 -46.75 39.62 -1.80
CA LEU A 24 -46.53 38.69 -0.68
C LEU A 24 -45.44 37.67 -1.00
N ALA A 25 -45.43 37.13 -2.23
CA ALA A 25 -44.38 36.22 -2.69
C ALA A 25 -43.02 36.93 -2.76
N PHE A 26 -42.98 38.17 -3.26
CA PHE A 26 -41.76 38.97 -3.32
C PHE A 26 -41.26 39.36 -1.92
N GLY A 27 -42.16 39.80 -1.03
CA GLY A 27 -41.85 40.09 0.37
C GLY A 27 -41.33 38.86 1.10
N GLY A 28 -41.98 37.70 0.91
CA GLY A 28 -41.52 36.41 1.45
C GLY A 28 -40.15 35.99 0.91
N PHE A 29 -39.90 36.19 -0.39
CA PHE A 29 -38.59 35.93 -0.99
C PHE A 29 -37.50 36.85 -0.44
N ARG A 30 -37.78 38.14 -0.24
CA ARG A 30 -36.84 39.10 0.37
C ARG A 30 -36.57 38.78 1.84
N ALA A 31 -37.61 38.41 2.60
CA ALA A 31 -37.44 37.95 3.96
C ALA A 31 -36.61 36.65 4.01
N TYR A 32 -36.81 35.72 3.09
CA TYR A 32 -36.00 34.51 2.98
C TYR A 32 -34.55 34.79 2.55
N GLN A 33 -34.28 35.82 1.75
CA GLN A 33 -32.89 36.21 1.44
C GLN A 33 -32.15 36.83 2.63
N ILE A 34 -32.87 37.53 3.51
CA ILE A 34 -32.29 38.23 4.66
C ILE A 34 -32.17 37.28 5.87
N TYR A 35 -33.19 36.47 6.12
CA TYR A 35 -33.31 35.61 7.31
C TYR A 35 -33.19 34.12 7.00
N GLY A 36 -33.09 33.74 5.72
CA GLY A 36 -32.90 32.35 5.33
C GLY A 36 -31.51 31.82 5.70
N PRO A 37 -31.29 30.51 5.55
CA PRO A 37 -30.06 29.87 5.95
C PRO A 37 -28.87 30.50 5.22
N SER A 38 -27.87 30.93 5.99
CA SER A 38 -26.62 31.45 5.45
C SER A 38 -25.98 30.42 4.51
N LYS A 39 -25.38 30.89 3.42
CA LYS A 39 -24.80 30.02 2.38
C LYS A 39 -23.32 30.28 2.21
N VAL A 40 -22.58 29.24 1.85
CA VAL A 40 -21.18 29.29 1.48
C VAL A 40 -21.11 29.10 -0.03
N SER A 41 -20.51 30.06 -0.74
CA SER A 41 -20.20 29.92 -2.16
C SER A 41 -18.91 29.12 -2.30
N VAL A 42 -18.90 28.15 -3.21
CA VAL A 42 -17.73 27.31 -3.48
C VAL A 42 -17.09 27.67 -4.82
N GLY A 43 -15.75 27.58 -4.86
CA GLY A 43 -14.97 27.78 -6.07
C GLY A 43 -15.10 26.61 -7.05
N GLY A 44 -14.62 26.82 -8.28
CA GLY A 44 -14.51 25.75 -9.28
C GLY A 44 -13.30 24.88 -8.99
N VAL A 45 -13.51 23.77 -8.29
CA VAL A 45 -12.48 22.74 -8.05
C VAL A 45 -12.75 21.57 -9.01
N PRO A 46 -11.75 21.05 -9.73
CA PRO A 46 -11.92 19.86 -10.56
C PRO A 46 -12.53 18.70 -9.77
N TYR A 47 -13.52 18.04 -10.38
CA TYR A 47 -14.35 16.99 -9.78
C TYR A 47 -15.20 17.43 -8.58
N GLY A 48 -15.32 18.74 -8.33
CA GLY A 48 -16.27 19.33 -7.39
C GLY A 48 -17.59 19.76 -8.05
N LEU A 49 -18.29 20.66 -7.38
CA LEU A 49 -19.47 21.35 -7.86
C LEU A 49 -19.09 22.45 -8.86
N PRO A 50 -20.00 22.86 -9.75
CA PRO A 50 -19.79 24.00 -10.62
C PRO A 50 -19.41 25.26 -9.83
N ALA A 51 -18.48 26.06 -10.36
CA ALA A 51 -18.07 27.31 -9.75
C ALA A 51 -19.28 28.22 -9.47
N GLY A 52 -19.32 28.83 -8.28
CA GLY A 52 -20.43 29.69 -7.87
C GLY A 52 -21.64 28.93 -7.29
N SER A 53 -21.57 27.60 -7.22
CA SER A 53 -22.54 26.81 -6.44
C SER A 53 -22.58 27.27 -4.98
N THR A 54 -23.73 27.12 -4.35
CA THR A 54 -23.92 27.50 -2.94
C THR A 54 -24.35 26.31 -2.10
N VAL A 55 -23.69 26.11 -0.97
CA VAL A 55 -24.06 25.12 0.04
C VAL A 55 -24.61 25.85 1.25
N ALA A 56 -25.67 25.35 1.89
CA ALA A 56 -26.12 25.91 3.16
C ALA A 56 -24.98 25.80 4.20
N ARG A 57 -24.86 26.78 5.10
CA ARG A 57 -23.92 26.72 6.22
C ARG A 57 -24.43 25.79 7.32
N GLY A 58 -25.72 25.91 7.64
CA GLY A 58 -26.35 25.26 8.77
C GLY A 58 -25.72 25.67 10.10
N ASP A 59 -25.59 24.73 11.02
CA ASP A 59 -25.01 24.93 12.36
C ASP A 59 -23.49 24.65 12.44
N ALA A 60 -22.82 24.54 11.29
CA ALA A 60 -21.39 24.29 11.23
C ALA A 60 -20.60 25.38 12.02
N PRO A 61 -19.72 24.98 12.96
CA PRO A 61 -18.93 25.92 13.74
C PRO A 61 -17.88 26.63 12.87
N ASP A 62 -17.58 27.89 13.19
CA ASP A 62 -16.57 28.68 12.48
C ASP A 62 -15.15 28.39 12.99
N MET A 63 -14.65 27.22 12.63
CA MET A 63 -13.30 26.77 13.02
C MET A 63 -12.19 27.65 12.43
N LYS A 64 -12.43 28.33 11.30
CA LYS A 64 -11.43 29.16 10.62
C LYS A 64 -11.18 30.46 11.38
N SER A 65 -12.24 31.11 11.86
CA SER A 65 -12.13 32.31 12.68
C SER A 65 -11.37 32.02 13.98
N GLU A 66 -11.72 30.93 14.68
CA GLU A 66 -11.01 30.51 15.90
C GLU A 66 -9.53 30.19 15.63
N THR A 67 -9.20 29.56 14.51
CA THR A 67 -7.78 29.29 14.17
C THR A 67 -7.01 30.58 13.90
N SER A 68 -7.64 31.55 13.24
CA SER A 68 -7.00 32.81 12.84
C SER A 68 -6.68 33.72 14.04
N SER A 69 -7.37 33.56 15.16
CA SER A 69 -7.12 34.33 16.39
C SER A 69 -5.97 33.78 17.24
N MET A 70 -5.48 32.57 16.95
CA MET A 70 -4.38 31.94 17.69
C MET A 70 -3.01 32.52 17.31
N PRO A 71 -1.99 32.39 18.18
CA PRO A 71 -0.62 32.77 17.82
C PRO A 71 -0.14 32.07 16.54
N VAL A 72 0.67 32.76 15.74
CA VAL A 72 1.18 32.25 14.44
C VAL A 72 1.87 30.88 14.57
N GLN A 73 2.54 30.63 15.69
CA GLN A 73 3.16 29.34 15.97
C GLN A 73 2.11 28.22 16.07
N VAL A 74 1.00 28.45 16.78
CA VAL A 74 -0.11 27.48 16.89
C VAL A 74 -0.76 27.26 15.53
N GLN A 75 -0.97 28.31 14.74
CA GLN A 75 -1.49 28.18 13.37
C GLN A 75 -0.57 27.35 12.47
N THR A 76 0.74 27.42 12.69
CA THR A 76 1.74 26.66 11.94
C THR A 76 1.73 25.19 12.35
N GLU A 77 1.69 24.89 13.65
CA GLU A 77 1.55 23.51 14.13
C GLU A 77 0.20 22.89 13.73
N MET A 78 -0.89 23.65 13.70
CA MET A 78 -2.19 23.19 13.17
C MET A 78 -2.09 22.76 11.70
N ARG A 79 -1.42 23.56 10.86
CA ARG A 79 -1.19 23.20 9.44
C ARG A 79 -0.34 21.94 9.31
N ARG A 80 0.73 21.84 10.11
CA ARG A 80 1.60 20.65 10.15
C ARG A 80 0.84 19.40 10.57
N ALA A 81 0.01 19.48 11.61
CA ALA A 81 -0.82 18.36 12.05
C ALA A 81 -1.82 17.94 10.96
N GLN A 82 -2.43 18.92 10.26
CA GLN A 82 -3.33 18.66 9.14
C GLN A 82 -2.63 17.98 7.95
N GLU A 83 -1.40 18.37 7.63
CA GLU A 83 -0.59 17.71 6.59
C GLU A 83 -0.24 16.27 6.97
N LEU A 84 0.14 16.03 8.24
CA LEU A 84 0.38 14.67 8.75
C LEU A 84 -0.89 13.80 8.69
N PHE A 85 -2.04 14.37 9.05
CA PHE A 85 -3.33 13.68 8.95
C PHE A 85 -3.64 13.28 7.50
N ARG A 86 -3.47 14.21 6.54
CA ARG A 86 -3.66 13.93 5.10
C ARG A 86 -2.74 12.85 4.57
N ASN A 87 -1.51 12.80 5.07
CA ASN A 87 -0.53 11.79 4.70
C ASN A 87 -0.73 10.46 5.44
N GLY A 88 -1.81 10.31 6.22
CA GLY A 88 -2.15 9.11 6.99
C GLY A 88 -1.22 8.86 8.19
N SER A 89 -0.38 9.82 8.57
CA SER A 89 0.49 9.76 9.75
C SER A 89 -0.30 10.13 11.02
N PHE A 90 -1.36 9.37 11.30
CA PHE A 90 -2.34 9.69 12.34
C PHE A 90 -1.74 9.78 13.74
N GLY A 91 -0.77 8.94 14.09
CA GLY A 91 -0.08 9.03 15.39
C GLY A 91 0.58 10.38 15.61
N SER A 92 1.43 10.82 14.67
CA SER A 92 2.12 12.11 14.77
C SER A 92 1.17 13.31 14.64
N ALA A 93 0.12 13.20 13.84
CA ALA A 93 -0.91 14.24 13.75
C ALA A 93 -1.63 14.41 15.10
N PHE A 94 -2.00 13.29 15.73
CA PHE A 94 -2.67 13.27 17.03
C PHE A 94 -1.78 13.88 18.11
N ASP A 95 -0.49 13.53 18.17
CA ASP A 95 0.44 14.07 19.18
C ASP A 95 0.53 15.60 19.12
N ILE A 96 0.56 16.18 17.91
CA ILE A 96 0.59 17.64 17.74
C ILE A 96 -0.74 18.26 18.17
N TYR A 97 -1.88 17.73 17.70
CA TYR A 97 -3.18 18.25 18.11
C TYR A 97 -3.37 18.16 19.62
N ASP A 98 -2.99 17.04 20.23
CA ASP A 98 -3.13 16.83 21.67
C ASP A 98 -2.23 17.78 22.46
N GLY A 99 -1.00 18.01 22.00
CA GLY A 99 -0.10 19.03 22.57
C GLY A 99 -0.70 20.43 22.54
N ILE A 100 -1.36 20.81 21.44
CA ILE A 100 -2.07 22.10 21.35
C ILE A 100 -3.26 22.13 22.33
N VAL A 101 -4.03 21.04 22.44
CA VAL A 101 -5.16 20.94 23.38
C VAL A 101 -4.70 21.02 24.84
N LEU A 102 -3.51 20.51 25.18
CA LEU A 102 -2.97 20.65 26.53
C LEU A 102 -2.64 22.11 26.88
N LEU A 103 -2.16 22.89 25.92
CA LEU A 103 -1.84 24.31 26.09
C LEU A 103 -3.09 25.20 26.00
N TYR A 104 -4.06 24.81 25.17
CA TYR A 104 -5.29 25.55 24.91
C TYR A 104 -6.51 24.62 25.00
N PRO A 105 -6.98 24.29 26.24
CA PRO A 105 -7.98 23.25 26.47
C PRO A 105 -9.38 23.48 25.90
N ASP A 106 -9.67 24.71 25.48
CA ASP A 106 -10.94 25.15 24.90
C ASP A 106 -10.82 25.51 23.41
N PHE A 107 -9.66 25.25 22.78
CA PHE A 107 -9.45 25.53 21.36
C PHE A 107 -10.11 24.45 20.49
N ALA A 108 -11.35 24.72 20.06
CA ALA A 108 -12.20 23.75 19.38
C ALA A 108 -11.59 23.15 18.09
N PRO A 109 -10.89 23.91 17.23
CA PRO A 109 -10.22 23.35 16.04
C PRO A 109 -9.19 22.25 16.35
N ALA A 110 -8.38 22.40 17.41
CA ALA A 110 -7.41 21.37 17.79
C ALA A 110 -8.10 20.14 18.39
N ILE A 111 -9.14 20.32 19.20
CA ILE A 111 -9.95 19.22 19.74
C ILE A 111 -10.62 18.46 18.57
N TRP A 112 -11.17 19.17 17.60
CA TRP A 112 -11.76 18.61 16.39
C TRP A 112 -10.75 17.81 15.57
N GLY A 113 -9.55 18.36 15.35
CA GLY A 113 -8.45 17.66 14.68
C GLY A 113 -8.03 16.38 15.41
N ALA A 114 -7.86 16.44 16.74
CA ALA A 114 -7.54 15.27 17.56
C ALA A 114 -8.63 14.18 17.47
N VAL A 115 -9.90 14.55 17.62
CA VAL A 115 -11.03 13.61 17.56
C VAL A 115 -11.13 12.93 16.19
N ASN A 116 -11.06 13.69 15.09
CA ASN A 116 -11.06 13.10 13.75
C ASN A 116 -9.86 12.18 13.54
N THR A 117 -8.67 12.58 14.01
CA THR A 117 -7.46 11.74 13.91
C THR A 117 -7.62 10.42 14.65
N LEU A 118 -8.16 10.44 15.87
CA LEU A 118 -8.43 9.23 16.65
C LEU A 118 -9.46 8.32 15.96
N PHE A 119 -10.47 8.88 15.29
CA PHE A 119 -11.43 8.06 14.55
C PHE A 119 -10.86 7.41 13.29
N GLU A 120 -9.69 7.80 12.80
CA GLU A 120 -9.01 7.18 11.64
C GLU A 120 -7.99 6.11 12.04
N ILE A 121 -7.68 5.95 13.33
CA ILE A 121 -6.74 4.92 13.81
C ILE A 121 -7.48 3.58 13.94
N ASP A 122 -7.06 2.58 13.17
CA ASP A 122 -7.69 1.24 13.13
C ASP A 122 -7.78 0.55 14.52
N SER A 123 -6.76 0.72 15.36
CA SER A 123 -6.69 0.10 16.68
C SER A 123 -6.24 1.09 17.75
N LEU A 124 -7.20 1.61 18.50
CA LEU A 124 -6.97 2.54 19.61
C LEU A 124 -6.52 1.79 20.87
N ASN A 125 -5.40 2.23 21.45
CA ASN A 125 -5.01 1.80 22.80
C ASN A 125 -5.94 2.41 23.88
N ASP A 126 -5.82 1.95 25.13
CA ASP A 126 -6.73 2.37 26.21
C ASP A 126 -6.69 3.89 26.43
N ASN A 127 -5.50 4.50 26.45
CA ASN A 127 -5.34 5.93 26.62
C ASN A 127 -5.98 6.72 25.47
N GLN A 128 -5.79 6.28 24.23
CA GLN A 128 -6.41 6.89 23.06
C GLN A 128 -7.94 6.79 23.07
N ARG A 129 -8.50 5.69 23.57
CA ARG A 129 -9.96 5.54 23.76
C ARG A 129 -10.49 6.51 24.83
N ASP A 130 -9.80 6.60 25.96
CA ASP A 130 -10.17 7.55 27.02
C ASP A 130 -10.08 8.99 26.53
N ARG A 131 -9.03 9.30 25.76
CA ARG A 131 -8.85 10.63 25.17
C ARG A 131 -9.92 10.95 24.13
N LEU A 132 -10.27 10.00 23.26
CA LEU A 132 -11.36 10.15 22.29
C LEU A 132 -12.67 10.47 23.00
N SER A 133 -13.00 9.72 24.05
CA SER A 133 -14.22 9.92 24.86
C SER A 133 -14.26 11.32 25.50
N LEU A 134 -13.15 11.72 26.15
CA LEU A 134 -13.03 13.03 26.79
C LEU A 134 -13.19 14.19 25.81
N LEU A 135 -12.45 14.15 24.70
CA LEU A 135 -12.44 15.23 23.71
C LEU A 135 -13.78 15.31 22.94
N SER A 136 -14.38 14.16 22.66
CA SER A 136 -15.74 14.07 22.08
C SER A 136 -16.77 14.73 23.00
N GLY A 137 -16.75 14.39 24.30
CA GLY A 137 -17.65 14.99 25.29
C GLY A 137 -17.49 16.50 25.42
N LYS A 138 -16.25 17.02 25.35
CA LYS A 138 -16.00 18.47 25.33
C LYS A 138 -16.67 19.16 24.14
N LEU A 139 -16.50 18.62 22.93
CA LEU A 139 -17.12 19.19 21.72
C LEU A 139 -18.64 19.09 21.75
N GLN A 140 -19.19 17.96 22.18
CA GLN A 140 -20.64 17.76 22.31
C GLN A 140 -21.24 18.69 23.37
N GLY A 141 -20.53 18.95 24.48
CA GLY A 141 -20.94 19.91 25.50
C GLY A 141 -20.93 21.37 25.00
N ARG A 142 -19.96 21.73 24.15
CA ARG A 142 -19.88 23.07 23.54
C ARG A 142 -20.88 23.27 22.41
N TYR A 143 -21.16 22.22 21.64
CA TYR A 143 -22.07 22.24 20.50
C TYR A 143 -23.22 21.22 20.65
N PRO A 144 -24.06 21.34 21.69
CA PRO A 144 -25.12 20.36 21.94
C PRO A 144 -26.17 20.40 20.83
N ASN A 145 -26.71 19.23 20.48
CA ASN A 145 -27.72 19.07 19.42
C ASN A 145 -27.30 19.64 18.04
N SER A 146 -26.00 19.81 17.79
CA SER A 146 -25.49 20.29 16.51
C SER A 146 -25.21 19.16 15.51
N GLY A 147 -25.04 19.49 14.23
CA GLY A 147 -24.55 18.54 13.23
C GLY A 147 -23.17 17.96 13.59
N LEU A 148 -22.31 18.74 14.25
CA LEU A 148 -21.03 18.26 14.80
C LEU A 148 -21.24 17.20 15.88
N SER A 149 -22.19 17.41 16.80
CA SER A 149 -22.51 16.42 17.84
C SER A 149 -23.05 15.11 17.24
N SER A 150 -23.94 15.21 16.25
CA SER A 150 -24.46 14.05 15.52
C SER A 150 -23.38 13.31 14.74
N TYR A 151 -22.39 14.02 14.21
CA TYR A 151 -21.22 13.41 13.56
C TYR A 151 -20.39 12.57 14.54
N ILE A 152 -20.06 13.12 15.72
CA ILE A 152 -19.26 12.41 16.73
C ILE A 152 -20.01 11.16 17.22
N GLU A 153 -21.31 11.29 17.45
CA GLU A 153 -22.16 10.17 17.87
C GLU A 153 -22.25 9.10 16.77
N SER A 154 -22.41 9.51 15.51
CA SER A 154 -22.39 8.62 14.36
C SER A 154 -21.09 7.82 14.27
N ARG A 155 -19.92 8.48 14.35
CA ARG A 155 -18.60 7.81 14.34
C ARG A 155 -18.45 6.85 15.51
N SER A 156 -18.92 7.24 16.70
CA SER A 156 -18.85 6.42 17.92
C SER A 156 -19.73 5.16 17.81
N LEU A 157 -20.95 5.29 17.31
CA LEU A 157 -21.84 4.15 17.07
C LEU A 157 -21.28 3.20 16.01
N TYR A 158 -20.62 3.74 14.98
CA TYR A 158 -19.97 2.93 13.96
C TYR A 158 -18.83 2.09 14.56
N LEU A 159 -17.98 2.68 15.40
CA LEU A 159 -16.93 1.94 16.14
C LEU A 159 -17.53 0.89 17.09
N ALA A 160 -18.71 1.13 17.66
CA ALA A 160 -19.44 0.16 18.47
C ALA A 160 -20.14 -0.95 17.64
N GLY A 161 -20.03 -0.91 16.30
CA GLY A 161 -20.64 -1.88 15.39
C GLY A 161 -22.12 -1.62 15.07
N ASN A 162 -22.71 -0.52 15.55
CA ASN A 162 -24.10 -0.15 15.25
C ASN A 162 -24.16 0.71 13.97
N THR A 163 -23.98 0.05 12.83
CA THR A 163 -23.85 0.70 11.52
C THR A 163 -25.12 1.42 11.06
N ALA A 164 -26.30 0.86 11.33
CA ALA A 164 -27.58 1.44 10.92
C ALA A 164 -27.88 2.76 11.64
N ALA A 165 -27.70 2.80 12.97
CA ALA A 165 -27.88 4.03 13.74
C ALA A 165 -26.80 5.07 13.41
N ALA A 166 -25.55 4.61 13.21
CA ALA A 166 -24.47 5.48 12.76
C ALA A 166 -24.81 6.17 11.43
N GLN A 167 -25.35 5.42 10.45
CA GLN A 167 -25.71 5.98 9.16
C GLN A 167 -26.79 7.05 9.26
N GLU A 168 -27.84 6.80 10.04
CA GLU A 168 -28.92 7.78 10.20
C GLU A 168 -28.41 9.06 10.86
N LEU A 169 -27.53 8.94 11.87
CA LEU A 169 -26.88 10.10 12.46
C LEU A 169 -25.89 10.81 11.53
N ALA A 170 -25.22 10.08 10.62
CA ALA A 170 -24.36 10.68 9.60
C ALA A 170 -25.19 11.53 8.62
N ARG A 171 -26.36 11.04 8.21
CA ARG A 171 -27.33 11.80 7.41
C ARG A 171 -27.75 13.07 8.14
N VAL A 172 -28.20 12.94 9.38
CA VAL A 172 -28.60 14.09 10.22
C VAL A 172 -27.45 15.10 10.38
N ALA A 173 -26.23 14.64 10.61
CA ALA A 173 -25.05 15.49 10.70
C ALA A 173 -24.82 16.30 9.42
N SER A 174 -24.89 15.65 8.26
CA SER A 174 -24.71 16.28 6.95
C SER A 174 -25.81 17.30 6.59
N GLU A 175 -27.02 17.11 7.14
CA GLU A 175 -28.15 18.02 6.95
C GLU A 175 -28.10 19.23 7.89
N ARG A 176 -27.63 19.03 9.13
CA ARG A 176 -27.51 20.09 10.14
C ARG A 176 -26.28 20.96 9.97
N ALA A 177 -25.12 20.35 9.69
CA ALA A 177 -23.84 21.02 9.43
C ALA A 177 -23.35 20.87 7.98
N PRO A 178 -24.14 21.24 6.96
CA PRO A 178 -23.84 21.00 5.55
C PRO A 178 -22.56 21.69 5.03
N ALA A 179 -22.04 22.71 5.71
CA ALA A 179 -20.76 23.33 5.36
C ALA A 179 -19.55 22.76 6.11
N LEU A 180 -19.76 21.91 7.13
CA LEU A 180 -18.70 21.13 7.78
C LEU A 180 -18.47 19.89 6.93
N TYR A 181 -17.47 19.95 6.03
CA TYR A 181 -17.32 18.96 4.97
C TYR A 181 -17.09 17.54 5.49
N GLU A 182 -16.53 17.38 6.69
CA GLU A 182 -16.29 16.10 7.34
C GLU A 182 -17.58 15.31 7.59
N THR A 183 -18.70 16.01 7.85
CA THR A 183 -20.00 15.37 8.03
C THR A 183 -20.49 14.72 6.72
N ARG A 184 -20.30 15.43 5.61
CA ARG A 184 -20.62 14.94 4.26
C ARG A 184 -19.66 13.88 3.79
N LEU A 185 -18.37 14.02 4.11
CA LEU A 185 -17.34 13.02 3.80
C LEU A 185 -17.69 11.68 4.44
N TRP A 186 -18.01 11.71 5.73
CA TRP A 186 -18.41 10.53 6.47
C TRP A 186 -19.71 9.92 5.96
N TYR A 187 -20.74 10.74 5.71
CA TYR A 187 -21.98 10.23 5.14
C TYR A 187 -21.78 9.63 3.74
N GLY A 188 -20.97 10.27 2.90
CA GLY A 188 -20.57 9.77 1.58
C GLY A 188 -19.84 8.44 1.64
N GLU A 189 -18.94 8.25 2.62
CA GLU A 189 -18.25 6.98 2.85
C GLU A 189 -19.24 5.86 3.23
N LEU A 190 -20.17 6.13 4.14
CA LEU A 190 -21.19 5.15 4.53
C LEU A 190 -22.10 4.80 3.35
N LEU A 191 -22.51 5.78 2.56
CA LEU A 191 -23.30 5.55 1.34
C LEU A 191 -22.54 4.69 0.31
N LEU A 192 -21.23 4.89 0.18
CA LEU A 192 -20.38 4.07 -0.69
C LEU A 192 -20.35 2.61 -0.22
N LYS A 193 -20.18 2.36 1.09
CA LYS A 193 -20.21 1.01 1.68
C LYS A 193 -21.55 0.28 1.44
N GLU A 194 -22.64 1.03 1.32
CA GLU A 194 -23.97 0.50 0.97
C GLU A 194 -24.25 0.41 -0.54
N SER A 195 -23.26 0.71 -1.38
CA SER A 195 -23.43 0.77 -2.85
C SER A 195 -24.46 1.81 -3.32
N ARG A 196 -24.75 2.84 -2.53
CA ARG A 196 -25.63 3.97 -2.89
C ARG A 196 -24.87 5.04 -3.69
N THR A 197 -24.37 4.62 -4.85
CA THR A 197 -23.40 5.35 -5.67
C THR A 197 -23.81 6.78 -6.05
N VAL A 198 -25.07 7.01 -6.45
CA VAL A 198 -25.52 8.35 -6.88
C VAL A 198 -25.48 9.37 -5.73
N GLN A 199 -25.92 8.95 -4.55
CA GLN A 199 -25.96 9.82 -3.37
C GLN A 199 -24.54 10.07 -2.85
N ALA A 200 -23.73 9.01 -2.76
CA ALA A 200 -22.32 9.12 -2.38
C ALA A 200 -21.56 10.09 -3.30
N ALA A 201 -21.75 10.00 -4.63
CA ALA A 201 -21.09 10.90 -5.57
C ALA A 201 -21.47 12.37 -5.35
N THR A 202 -22.73 12.64 -5.00
CA THR A 202 -23.21 14.01 -4.72
C THR A 202 -22.56 14.57 -3.46
N GLU A 203 -22.51 13.79 -2.40
CA GLU A 203 -21.86 14.17 -1.14
C GLU A 203 -20.36 14.41 -1.35
N LEU A 204 -19.66 13.48 -1.99
CA LEU A 204 -18.20 13.56 -2.18
C LEU A 204 -17.78 14.73 -3.09
N LYS A 205 -18.53 15.04 -4.16
CA LYS A 205 -18.29 16.24 -4.98
C LYS A 205 -18.48 17.54 -4.19
N THR A 206 -19.46 17.55 -3.28
CA THR A 206 -19.67 18.68 -2.37
C THR A 206 -18.49 18.84 -1.42
N VAL A 207 -17.95 17.74 -0.88
CA VAL A 207 -16.75 17.75 -0.04
C VAL A 207 -15.54 18.31 -0.79
N VAL A 208 -15.27 17.86 -2.02
CA VAL A 208 -14.18 18.39 -2.86
C VAL A 208 -14.27 19.92 -2.97
N SER A 209 -15.48 20.45 -3.10
CA SER A 209 -15.70 21.89 -3.25
C SER A 209 -15.55 22.65 -1.93
N LEU A 210 -16.13 22.14 -0.84
CA LEU A 210 -16.06 22.78 0.48
C LEU A 210 -14.65 22.75 1.08
N SER A 211 -13.90 21.70 0.80
CA SER A 211 -12.48 21.57 1.19
C SER A 211 -11.54 22.32 0.25
N ASN A 212 -12.03 22.97 -0.81
CA ASN A 212 -11.20 23.60 -1.86
C ASN A 212 -10.18 22.62 -2.48
N GLY A 213 -10.56 21.35 -2.62
CA GLY A 213 -9.68 20.30 -3.13
C GLY A 213 -8.63 19.80 -2.14
N ASP A 214 -8.66 20.26 -0.88
CA ASP A 214 -7.64 20.01 0.14
C ASP A 214 -7.89 18.72 0.98
N SER A 215 -8.75 17.84 0.46
CA SER A 215 -9.12 16.56 1.07
C SER A 215 -8.79 15.41 0.12
N PRO A 216 -7.62 14.75 0.26
CA PRO A 216 -7.25 13.57 -0.52
C PRO A 216 -8.31 12.47 -0.41
N LYS A 217 -8.85 12.28 0.81
CA LYS A 217 -9.87 11.27 1.10
C LYS A 217 -11.14 11.42 0.28
N ALA A 218 -11.52 12.64 -0.09
CA ALA A 218 -12.68 12.86 -0.94
C ALA A 218 -12.42 12.37 -2.38
N TYR A 219 -11.21 12.55 -2.90
CA TYR A 219 -10.80 12.02 -4.20
C TYR A 219 -10.65 10.50 -4.18
N GLU A 220 -10.07 9.94 -3.11
CA GLU A 220 -10.00 8.49 -2.87
C GLU A 220 -11.40 7.86 -2.99
N LEU A 221 -12.36 8.32 -2.19
CA LEU A 221 -13.71 7.77 -2.16
C LEU A 221 -14.46 7.98 -3.48
N LEU A 222 -14.22 9.10 -4.17
CA LEU A 222 -14.84 9.36 -5.48
C LEU A 222 -14.25 8.43 -6.56
N ALA A 223 -12.94 8.19 -6.54
CA ALA A 223 -12.27 7.25 -7.44
C ALA A 223 -12.73 5.80 -7.17
N GLU A 224 -12.80 5.39 -5.90
CA GLU A 224 -13.32 4.09 -5.48
C GLU A 224 -14.77 3.90 -5.90
N LEU A 225 -15.61 4.93 -5.78
CA LEU A 225 -16.99 4.90 -6.26
C LEU A 225 -17.05 4.65 -7.77
N TYR A 226 -16.25 5.37 -8.55
CA TYR A 226 -16.19 5.17 -10.00
C TYR A 226 -15.63 3.80 -10.36
N HIS A 227 -14.64 3.31 -9.61
CA HIS A 227 -14.10 1.96 -9.72
C HIS A 227 -15.20 0.93 -9.51
N GLN A 228 -15.84 0.89 -8.34
CA GLN A 228 -16.87 -0.10 -8.00
C GLN A 228 -18.07 -0.08 -8.96
N SER A 229 -18.38 1.09 -9.52
CA SER A 229 -19.45 1.25 -10.51
C SER A 229 -19.05 0.83 -11.94
N GLY A 230 -17.82 0.39 -12.16
CA GLY A 230 -17.30 0.03 -13.49
C GLY A 230 -17.02 1.23 -14.41
N MET A 231 -17.11 2.46 -13.89
CA MET A 231 -16.84 3.70 -14.62
C MET A 231 -15.32 3.97 -14.67
N LEU A 232 -14.57 3.06 -15.29
CA LEU A 232 -13.10 3.03 -15.22
C LEU A 232 -12.41 4.26 -15.82
N ASP A 233 -13.01 4.89 -16.83
CA ASP A 233 -12.48 6.14 -17.40
C ASP A 233 -12.62 7.31 -16.43
N SER A 234 -13.76 7.40 -15.74
CA SER A 234 -13.98 8.41 -14.69
C SER A 234 -13.06 8.17 -13.48
N CYS A 235 -12.89 6.90 -13.08
CA CYS A 235 -11.92 6.52 -12.05
C CYS A 235 -10.50 6.95 -12.45
N SER A 236 -10.06 6.59 -13.66
CA SER A 236 -8.73 6.95 -14.17
C SER A 236 -8.50 8.46 -14.16
N ALA A 237 -9.49 9.24 -14.60
CA ALA A 237 -9.38 10.70 -14.64
C ALA A 237 -9.27 11.32 -13.24
N VAL A 238 -10.09 10.87 -12.28
CA VAL A 238 -10.00 11.31 -10.88
C VAL A 238 -8.65 10.93 -10.27
N VAL A 239 -8.20 9.68 -10.47
CA VAL A 239 -6.93 9.19 -9.95
C VAL A 239 -5.75 9.97 -10.50
N GLU A 240 -5.72 10.24 -11.81
CA GLU A 240 -4.65 11.00 -12.46
C GLU A 240 -4.57 12.43 -11.92
N TYR A 241 -5.72 13.12 -11.85
CA TYR A 241 -5.77 14.46 -11.28
C TYR A 241 -5.35 14.46 -9.80
N ALA A 242 -5.91 13.56 -9.00
CA ALA A 242 -5.66 13.54 -7.56
C ALA A 242 -4.20 13.19 -7.26
N LEU A 243 -3.58 12.25 -7.98
CA LEU A 243 -2.16 11.92 -7.83
C LEU A 243 -1.21 13.04 -8.28
N SER A 244 -1.66 13.96 -9.15
CA SER A 244 -0.88 15.16 -9.49
C SER A 244 -0.75 16.13 -8.31
N GLN A 245 -1.74 16.12 -7.40
CA GLN A 245 -1.77 16.94 -6.19
C GLN A 245 -1.21 16.16 -4.97
N TYR A 246 -1.48 14.86 -4.92
CA TYR A 246 -1.19 13.96 -3.81
C TYR A 246 -0.39 12.74 -4.29
N PRO A 247 0.88 12.90 -4.68
CA PRO A 247 1.65 11.87 -5.40
C PRO A 247 2.01 10.64 -4.56
N VAL A 248 1.79 10.68 -3.24
CA VAL A 248 2.13 9.62 -2.28
C VAL A 248 0.88 9.01 -1.62
N ASP A 249 -0.32 9.30 -2.15
CA ASP A 249 -1.56 8.70 -1.66
C ASP A 249 -1.60 7.21 -2.01
N ALA A 250 -1.52 6.35 -0.99
CA ALA A 250 -1.42 4.91 -1.14
C ALA A 250 -2.68 4.30 -1.80
N HIS A 251 -3.86 4.82 -1.51
CA HIS A 251 -5.11 4.26 -2.03
C HIS A 251 -5.36 4.68 -3.48
N LEU A 252 -5.07 5.93 -3.83
CA LEU A 252 -5.11 6.38 -5.22
C LEU A 252 -4.07 5.65 -6.09
N LEU A 253 -2.86 5.41 -5.57
CA LEU A 253 -1.85 4.59 -6.25
C LEU A 253 -2.35 3.14 -6.41
N LEU A 254 -3.02 2.57 -5.41
CA LEU A 254 -3.58 1.22 -5.50
C LEU A 254 -4.59 1.12 -6.65
N LEU A 255 -5.53 2.08 -6.74
CA LEU A 255 -6.50 2.17 -7.84
C LEU A 255 -5.81 2.36 -9.19
N GLN A 256 -4.75 3.15 -9.26
CA GLN A 256 -3.93 3.29 -10.48
C GLN A 256 -3.32 1.95 -10.90
N GLY A 257 -2.81 1.17 -9.95
CA GLY A 257 -2.31 -0.18 -10.20
C GLY A 257 -3.42 -1.11 -10.73
N TYR A 258 -4.61 -1.08 -10.12
CA TYR A 258 -5.76 -1.86 -10.59
C TYR A 258 -6.11 -1.52 -12.04
N MET A 259 -6.11 -0.22 -12.41
CA MET A 259 -6.35 0.20 -13.80
C MET A 259 -5.28 -0.32 -14.77
N ASN A 260 -4.02 -0.42 -14.33
CA ASN A 260 -2.96 -0.97 -15.15
C ASN A 260 -3.12 -2.48 -15.35
N GLU A 261 -3.52 -3.23 -14.31
CA GLU A 261 -3.84 -4.66 -14.43
C GLU A 261 -4.99 -4.91 -15.40
N TYR A 262 -6.08 -4.13 -15.31
CA TYR A 262 -7.22 -4.23 -16.23
C TYR A 262 -6.84 -4.01 -17.70
N ARG A 263 -5.76 -3.26 -17.94
CA ARG A 263 -5.21 -2.97 -19.27
C ARG A 263 -4.10 -3.95 -19.69
N GLY A 264 -3.85 -5.00 -18.90
CA GLY A 264 -2.78 -5.98 -19.14
C GLY A 264 -1.36 -5.45 -18.90
N ARG A 265 -1.20 -4.29 -18.27
CA ARG A 265 0.09 -3.64 -17.98
C ARG A 265 0.63 -4.09 -16.62
N TYR A 266 0.91 -5.38 -16.48
CA TYR A 266 1.30 -5.97 -15.19
C TYR A 266 2.60 -5.39 -14.64
N ASP A 267 3.62 -5.15 -15.48
CA ASP A 267 4.89 -4.53 -15.07
C ASP A 267 4.70 -3.11 -14.49
N ALA A 268 3.74 -2.34 -15.04
CA ALA A 268 3.42 -1.00 -14.54
C ALA A 268 2.66 -1.08 -13.21
N ALA A 269 1.69 -1.99 -13.09
CA ALA A 269 0.95 -2.23 -11.86
C ALA A 269 1.88 -2.69 -10.72
N GLU A 270 2.79 -3.63 -10.99
CA GLU A 270 3.74 -4.12 -10.01
C GLU A 270 4.63 -3.00 -9.46
N LYS A 271 5.19 -2.15 -10.35
CA LYS A 271 5.99 -0.99 -9.92
C LYS A 271 5.20 -0.02 -9.05
N ILE A 272 3.92 0.19 -9.35
CA ILE A 272 3.05 1.05 -8.55
C ILE A 272 2.82 0.44 -7.16
N TYR A 273 2.53 -0.87 -7.07
CA TYR A 273 2.35 -1.53 -5.78
C TYR A 273 3.63 -1.55 -4.94
N GLN A 274 4.78 -1.83 -5.57
CA GLN A 274 6.09 -1.77 -4.91
C GLN A 274 6.39 -0.36 -4.41
N ARG A 275 6.01 0.69 -5.16
CA ARG A 275 6.13 2.08 -4.70
C ARG A 275 5.31 2.31 -3.44
N ILE A 276 4.06 1.83 -3.36
CA ILE A 276 3.25 1.93 -2.14
C ILE A 276 3.96 1.27 -0.97
N LEU A 277 4.45 0.05 -1.15
CA LEU A 277 5.12 -0.73 -0.11
C LEU A 277 6.47 -0.13 0.31
N ALA A 278 7.12 0.67 -0.54
CA ALA A 278 8.36 1.35 -0.19
C ALA A 278 8.17 2.46 0.86
N PHE A 279 7.03 3.16 0.85
CA PHE A 279 6.73 4.22 1.82
C PHE A 279 5.66 3.85 2.86
N ARG A 280 4.88 2.79 2.63
CA ARG A 280 3.99 2.14 3.62
C ARG A 280 4.12 0.61 3.53
N PRO A 281 5.17 0.02 4.14
CA PRO A 281 5.41 -1.43 4.11
C PRO A 281 4.25 -2.27 4.64
N GLU A 282 3.51 -1.74 5.63
CA GLU A 282 2.35 -2.36 6.25
C GLU A 282 1.02 -2.17 5.47
N TYR A 283 1.01 -1.50 4.32
CA TYR A 283 -0.22 -1.29 3.54
C TYR A 283 -0.71 -2.59 2.89
N LEU A 284 -1.54 -3.32 3.65
CA LEU A 284 -2.06 -4.64 3.29
C LEU A 284 -2.63 -4.73 1.86
N PRO A 285 -3.45 -3.76 1.39
CA PRO A 285 -4.03 -3.86 0.06
C PRO A 285 -2.99 -3.91 -1.07
N ALA A 286 -1.87 -3.18 -0.94
CA ALA A 286 -0.81 -3.24 -1.96
C ALA A 286 -0.05 -4.57 -1.90
N ARG A 287 0.19 -5.12 -0.71
CA ARG A 287 0.82 -6.44 -0.55
C ARG A 287 -0.04 -7.54 -1.17
N GLU A 288 -1.35 -7.49 -0.93
CA GLU A 288 -2.31 -8.39 -1.56
C GLU A 288 -2.35 -8.21 -3.08
N ALA A 289 -2.29 -6.97 -3.58
CA ALA A 289 -2.27 -6.68 -5.00
C ALA A 289 -1.01 -7.23 -5.70
N VAL A 290 0.16 -7.20 -5.05
CA VAL A 290 1.37 -7.87 -5.56
C VAL A 290 1.17 -9.38 -5.66
N ASN A 291 0.63 -10.01 -4.61
CA ASN A 291 0.43 -11.47 -4.57
C ASN A 291 -0.64 -11.96 -5.57
N THR A 292 -1.54 -11.07 -5.97
CA THR A 292 -2.67 -11.37 -6.88
C THR A 292 -2.50 -10.66 -8.23
N LEU A 293 -1.26 -10.28 -8.59
CA LEU A 293 -0.97 -9.56 -9.82
C LEU A 293 -1.44 -10.34 -11.05
N GLY A 294 -2.19 -9.67 -11.92
CA GLY A 294 -2.79 -10.24 -13.12
C GLY A 294 -4.08 -11.01 -12.87
N GLU A 295 -4.56 -11.12 -11.63
CA GLU A 295 -5.80 -11.82 -11.29
C GLU A 295 -7.02 -10.90 -11.18
N LYS A 296 -6.83 -9.57 -11.21
CA LYS A 296 -7.93 -8.61 -11.03
C LYS A 296 -8.74 -8.42 -12.32
N THR A 297 -10.07 -8.45 -12.18
CA THR A 297 -11.01 -8.18 -13.29
C THR A 297 -11.70 -6.83 -13.16
N PRO A 298 -11.97 -6.12 -14.28
CA PRO A 298 -12.73 -4.88 -14.27
C PRO A 298 -14.12 -5.03 -13.63
N PRO A 299 -14.46 -4.22 -12.61
CA PRO A 299 -15.81 -4.15 -12.06
C PRO A 299 -16.84 -3.73 -13.12
N GLY A 300 -18.07 -4.24 -13.04
CA GLY A 300 -19.17 -3.84 -13.92
C GLY A 300 -19.18 -4.43 -15.34
N SER A 301 -18.26 -5.34 -15.69
CA SER A 301 -18.23 -6.01 -16.99
C SER A 301 -19.41 -6.97 -17.19
N GLY A 302 -20.56 -6.45 -17.59
CA GLY A 302 -21.75 -7.23 -17.95
C GLY A 302 -21.59 -7.94 -19.30
N SER A 303 -20.91 -9.09 -19.32
CA SER A 303 -21.10 -10.17 -20.30
C SER A 303 -20.21 -11.36 -19.95
N GLY A 304 -20.85 -12.52 -19.76
CA GLY A 304 -20.25 -13.72 -19.21
C GLY A 304 -20.99 -14.02 -17.91
N ALA A 305 -21.52 -15.22 -17.78
CA ALA A 305 -22.17 -15.66 -16.55
C ALA A 305 -21.33 -15.26 -15.31
N SER A 306 -21.92 -15.28 -14.12
CA SER A 306 -21.12 -15.56 -12.94
C SER A 306 -20.53 -16.96 -13.11
N VAL A 307 -19.52 -17.08 -13.97
CA VAL A 307 -18.69 -18.25 -14.19
C VAL A 307 -18.01 -18.36 -12.84
N SER A 308 -18.46 -19.34 -12.06
CA SER A 308 -17.95 -19.56 -10.74
C SER A 308 -16.42 -19.71 -10.83
N PRO A 309 -15.67 -19.44 -9.76
CA PRO A 309 -14.23 -19.72 -9.77
C PRO A 309 -13.90 -21.14 -10.28
N GLN A 310 -14.82 -22.09 -10.06
CA GLN A 310 -14.77 -23.45 -10.56
C GLN A 310 -15.00 -23.53 -12.07
N ASP A 311 -15.98 -22.83 -12.62
CA ASP A 311 -16.24 -22.81 -14.06
C ASP A 311 -15.09 -22.10 -14.82
N ARG A 312 -14.47 -21.08 -14.23
CA ARG A 312 -13.29 -20.41 -14.82
C ARG A 312 -12.07 -21.31 -14.78
N ALA A 313 -11.91 -22.03 -13.67
CA ALA A 313 -10.88 -23.05 -13.54
C ALA A 313 -11.10 -24.18 -14.55
N GLN A 314 -12.34 -24.56 -14.84
CA GLN A 314 -12.65 -25.58 -15.83
C GLN A 314 -12.22 -25.15 -17.23
N VAL A 315 -12.52 -23.92 -17.65
CA VAL A 315 -12.04 -23.37 -18.93
C VAL A 315 -10.51 -23.36 -19.00
N ALA A 316 -9.84 -23.00 -17.90
CA ALA A 316 -8.38 -23.06 -17.83
C ALA A 316 -7.86 -24.51 -17.96
N CYS A 317 -8.50 -25.49 -17.33
CA CYS A 317 -8.18 -26.91 -17.49
C CYS A 317 -8.38 -27.36 -18.95
N ASP A 318 -9.48 -27.00 -19.60
CA ASP A 318 -9.80 -27.41 -20.98
C ASP A 318 -8.73 -26.92 -21.99
N ILE A 319 -8.09 -25.78 -21.71
CA ILE A 319 -6.99 -25.23 -22.52
C ILE A 319 -5.65 -25.88 -22.15
N LEU A 320 -5.38 -26.06 -20.86
CA LEU A 320 -4.07 -26.47 -20.36
C LEU A 320 -3.83 -27.99 -20.44
N GLU A 321 -4.86 -28.83 -20.28
CA GLU A 321 -4.77 -30.29 -20.40
C GLU A 321 -4.16 -30.74 -21.74
N PRO A 322 -4.69 -30.35 -22.91
CA PRO A 322 -4.12 -30.77 -24.19
C PRO A 322 -2.71 -30.20 -24.44
N LEU A 323 -2.39 -29.03 -23.86
CA LEU A 323 -1.06 -28.45 -23.95
C LEU A 323 -0.04 -29.24 -23.11
N VAL A 324 -0.41 -29.68 -21.92
CA VAL A 324 0.43 -30.53 -21.07
C VAL A 324 0.62 -31.92 -21.69
N GLU A 325 -0.43 -32.49 -22.29
CA GLU A 325 -0.32 -33.76 -23.02
C GLU A 325 0.62 -33.66 -24.23
N ARG A 326 0.59 -32.54 -24.95
CA ARG A 326 1.45 -32.28 -26.10
C ARG A 326 2.89 -31.95 -25.72
N TYR A 327 3.09 -31.33 -24.55
CA TYR A 327 4.40 -30.88 -24.06
C TYR A 327 4.64 -31.36 -22.61
N PRO A 328 4.76 -32.68 -22.36
CA PRO A 328 4.82 -33.25 -21.01
C PRO A 328 6.07 -32.88 -20.21
N GLU A 329 7.13 -32.40 -20.86
CA GLU A 329 8.36 -31.93 -20.21
C GLU A 329 8.30 -30.45 -19.80
N ASN A 330 7.26 -29.71 -20.21
CA ASN A 330 7.12 -28.29 -19.89
C ASN A 330 6.56 -28.10 -18.47
N LEU A 331 7.47 -27.99 -17.49
CA LEU A 331 7.12 -27.86 -16.07
C LEU A 331 6.25 -26.60 -15.77
N PRO A 332 6.48 -25.42 -16.37
CA PRO A 332 5.57 -24.28 -16.24
C PRO A 332 4.13 -24.55 -16.69
N LEU A 333 3.93 -25.29 -17.78
CA LEU A 333 2.58 -25.69 -18.21
C LEU A 333 1.92 -26.63 -17.20
N LYS A 334 2.67 -27.58 -16.63
CA LYS A 334 2.19 -28.45 -15.55
C LYS A 334 1.83 -27.65 -14.30
N GLU A 335 2.61 -26.62 -13.97
CA GLU A 335 2.33 -25.76 -12.82
C GLU A 335 1.04 -24.97 -13.04
N ALA A 336 0.89 -24.37 -14.23
CA ALA A 336 -0.32 -23.65 -14.61
C ALA A 336 -1.56 -24.57 -14.54
N LEU A 337 -1.46 -25.81 -15.02
CA LEU A 337 -2.51 -26.81 -14.93
C LEU A 337 -2.81 -27.21 -13.48
N GLY A 338 -1.78 -27.41 -12.66
CA GLY A 338 -1.93 -27.68 -11.22
C GLY A 338 -2.65 -26.56 -10.47
N ARG A 339 -2.34 -25.30 -10.79
CA ARG A 339 -3.04 -24.12 -10.23
C ARG A 339 -4.49 -24.04 -10.71
N ALA A 340 -4.75 -24.35 -11.97
CA ALA A 340 -6.12 -24.42 -12.50
C ALA A 340 -6.94 -25.48 -11.73
N TYR A 341 -6.38 -26.66 -11.49
CA TYR A 341 -7.01 -27.69 -10.66
C TYR A 341 -7.26 -27.24 -9.21
N LEU A 342 -6.33 -26.51 -8.58
CA LEU A 342 -6.56 -25.94 -7.23
C LEU A 342 -7.77 -25.00 -7.23
N LYS A 343 -7.84 -24.07 -8.19
CA LYS A 343 -8.97 -23.13 -8.32
C LYS A 343 -10.29 -23.86 -8.62
N GLY A 344 -10.22 -24.99 -9.33
CA GLY A 344 -11.35 -25.89 -9.61
C GLY A 344 -11.72 -26.84 -8.46
N ARG A 345 -11.04 -26.76 -7.30
CA ARG A 345 -11.16 -27.70 -6.16
C ARG A 345 -10.84 -29.16 -6.50
N GLN A 346 -10.12 -29.39 -7.59
CA GLN A 346 -9.64 -30.69 -8.04
C GLN A 346 -8.28 -31.00 -7.39
N TYR A 347 -8.24 -31.04 -6.06
CA TYR A 347 -6.99 -31.06 -5.28
C TYR A 347 -6.09 -32.27 -5.57
N ASP A 348 -6.66 -33.44 -5.85
CA ASP A 348 -5.89 -34.63 -6.23
C ASP A 348 -5.19 -34.47 -7.58
N ARG A 349 -5.86 -33.89 -8.57
CA ARG A 349 -5.26 -33.61 -9.88
C ARG A 349 -4.19 -32.53 -9.79
N ALA A 350 -4.44 -31.48 -9.00
CA ALA A 350 -3.44 -30.45 -8.71
C ALA A 350 -2.18 -31.05 -8.10
N ARG A 351 -2.34 -31.89 -7.07
CA ARG A 351 -1.25 -32.57 -6.38
C ARG A 351 -0.44 -33.44 -7.30
N LEU A 352 -1.09 -34.20 -8.20
CA LEU A 352 -0.40 -35.04 -9.17
C LEU A 352 0.51 -34.20 -10.09
N GLN A 353 0.02 -33.07 -10.60
CA GLN A 353 0.83 -32.16 -11.42
C GLN A 353 2.04 -31.62 -10.63
N PHE A 354 1.82 -31.18 -9.40
CA PHE A 354 2.91 -30.66 -8.58
C PHE A 354 3.92 -31.74 -8.16
N GLN A 355 3.47 -32.97 -7.92
CA GLN A 355 4.35 -34.11 -7.62
C GLN A 355 5.18 -34.52 -8.84
N GLU A 356 4.62 -34.45 -10.05
CA GLU A 356 5.40 -34.67 -11.27
C GLU A 356 6.47 -33.58 -11.46
N ILE A 357 6.13 -32.32 -11.23
CA ILE A 357 7.10 -31.22 -11.25
C ILE A 357 8.20 -31.46 -10.20
N GLN A 358 7.83 -31.85 -8.97
CA GLN A 358 8.81 -32.15 -7.91
C GLN A 358 9.69 -33.36 -8.27
N ARG A 359 9.16 -34.38 -8.93
CA ARG A 359 9.94 -35.54 -9.38
C ARG A 359 10.93 -35.18 -10.47
N ASN A 360 10.52 -34.32 -11.41
CA ASN A 360 11.35 -33.90 -12.54
C ASN A 360 12.35 -32.81 -12.15
N ASN A 361 11.97 -31.91 -11.25
CA ASN A 361 12.81 -30.85 -10.72
C ASN A 361 12.46 -30.58 -9.23
N PRO A 362 13.16 -31.22 -8.29
CA PRO A 362 12.95 -31.02 -6.86
C PRO A 362 13.20 -29.58 -6.37
N GLU A 363 13.96 -28.78 -7.13
CA GLU A 363 14.28 -27.37 -6.84
C GLU A 363 13.35 -26.39 -7.59
N TYR A 364 12.30 -26.88 -8.25
CA TYR A 364 11.33 -26.03 -8.94
C TYR A 364 10.71 -25.04 -7.93
N PRO A 365 10.70 -23.72 -8.21
CA PRO A 365 10.31 -22.70 -7.25
C PRO A 365 8.93 -22.97 -6.63
N GLU A 366 8.82 -22.77 -5.31
CA GLU A 366 7.57 -22.88 -4.54
C GLU A 366 6.86 -24.25 -4.62
N ILE A 367 7.47 -25.29 -5.21
CA ILE A 367 6.75 -26.54 -5.49
C ILE A 367 6.30 -27.28 -4.22
N GLN A 368 7.09 -27.20 -3.14
CA GLN A 368 6.71 -27.75 -1.85
C GLN A 368 5.48 -27.05 -1.25
N GLN A 369 5.42 -25.71 -1.38
CA GLN A 369 4.26 -24.92 -0.96
C GLN A 369 3.02 -25.29 -1.78
N ARG A 370 3.14 -25.44 -3.11
CA ARG A 370 2.01 -25.83 -3.97
C ARG A 370 1.47 -27.24 -3.66
N ILE A 371 2.36 -28.19 -3.34
CA ILE A 371 1.96 -29.51 -2.85
C ILE A 371 1.25 -29.40 -1.49
N GLN A 372 1.73 -28.55 -0.60
CA GLN A 372 1.10 -28.30 0.70
C GLN A 372 -0.29 -27.67 0.55
N GLU A 373 -0.45 -26.67 -0.31
CA GLU A 373 -1.72 -26.05 -0.66
C GLU A 373 -2.74 -27.08 -1.19
N ALA A 374 -2.29 -28.01 -2.03
CA ALA A 374 -3.12 -29.11 -2.52
C ALA A 374 -3.50 -30.14 -1.43
N ASN A 375 -2.72 -30.24 -0.35
CA ASN A 375 -2.95 -31.18 0.75
C ASN A 375 -3.81 -30.60 1.88
N VAL A 376 -3.63 -29.30 2.20
CA VAL A 376 -4.29 -28.61 3.33
C VAL A 376 -5.79 -28.44 3.10
N THR A 377 -6.21 -28.32 1.84
CA THR A 377 -7.62 -28.18 1.45
C THR A 377 -8.39 -29.50 1.42
N ARG A 378 -7.75 -30.62 1.78
CA ARG A 378 -8.45 -31.88 2.08
C ARG A 378 -9.01 -31.83 3.50
N ALA A 379 -10.33 -31.84 3.65
CA ALA A 379 -10.94 -32.30 4.89
C ALA A 379 -10.55 -33.78 5.09
N ALA A 380 -9.71 -34.07 6.08
CA ALA A 380 -9.39 -35.46 6.41
C ALA A 380 -10.69 -36.20 6.76
N PRO A 381 -10.92 -37.43 6.24
CA PRO A 381 -11.98 -38.27 6.78
C PRO A 381 -11.70 -38.51 8.26
N ALA A 382 -12.72 -38.40 9.09
CA ALA A 382 -12.62 -38.58 10.53
C ALA A 382 -12.09 -40.00 10.87
N SER A 383 -10.79 -40.11 11.16
CA SER A 383 -10.27 -41.29 11.84
C SER A 383 -10.55 -41.13 13.33
N LYS A 384 -11.49 -41.94 13.83
CA LYS A 384 -11.68 -42.17 15.26
C LYS A 384 -10.34 -42.60 15.87
N GLY A 385 -9.83 -41.81 16.80
CA GLY A 385 -8.63 -42.13 17.56
C GLY A 385 -8.14 -40.91 18.32
N ASN A 386 -8.43 -40.87 19.62
CA ASN A 386 -7.88 -39.89 20.56
C ASN A 386 -6.34 -39.91 20.50
N ASN A 387 -5.75 -38.97 19.75
CA ASN A 387 -4.35 -38.50 19.88
C ASN A 387 -4.07 -37.23 19.05
N GLY A 388 -5.10 -36.46 18.68
CA GLY A 388 -4.96 -35.30 17.81
C GLY A 388 -4.16 -34.15 18.43
N LEU A 389 -4.34 -33.85 19.71
CA LEU A 389 -3.68 -32.69 20.33
C LEU A 389 -2.18 -32.92 20.53
N ALA A 390 -1.76 -34.10 21.00
CA ALA A 390 -0.36 -34.43 21.19
C ALA A 390 0.40 -34.53 19.85
N ALA A 391 -0.20 -35.13 18.82
CA ALA A 391 0.41 -35.21 17.49
C ALA A 391 0.41 -33.86 16.75
N ASN A 392 -0.55 -32.98 17.01
CA ASN A 392 -0.57 -31.62 16.48
C ASN A 392 0.44 -30.73 17.20
N LEU A 393 0.61 -30.90 18.52
CA LEU A 393 1.62 -30.16 19.29
C LEU A 393 3.03 -30.61 18.92
N SER A 394 3.28 -31.91 18.77
CA SER A 394 4.57 -32.42 18.28
C SER A 394 4.86 -31.92 16.86
N ARG A 395 3.87 -31.88 15.96
CA ARG A 395 4.05 -31.32 14.61
C ARG A 395 4.23 -29.81 14.59
N ALA A 396 3.56 -29.07 15.48
CA ALA A 396 3.75 -27.63 15.65
C ALA A 396 5.13 -27.32 16.26
N VAL A 397 5.62 -28.17 17.16
CA VAL A 397 6.97 -28.10 17.72
C VAL A 397 8.02 -28.52 16.70
N ASP A 398 7.73 -29.51 15.84
CA ASP A 398 8.59 -29.93 14.75
C ASP A 398 8.64 -28.91 13.61
N SER A 399 7.54 -28.20 13.32
CA SER A 399 7.52 -27.10 12.35
C SER A 399 8.19 -25.83 12.91
N LEU A 400 8.08 -25.55 14.21
CA LEU A 400 8.89 -24.53 14.88
C LEU A 400 10.38 -24.94 14.93
N ARG A 401 10.68 -26.23 15.02
CA ARG A 401 12.05 -26.77 14.85
C ARG A 401 12.54 -26.66 13.42
N GLU A 402 11.71 -26.84 12.41
CA GLU A 402 12.07 -26.65 10.99
C GLU A 402 12.27 -25.18 10.64
N ALA A 403 11.44 -24.28 11.17
CA ALA A 403 11.65 -22.83 11.05
C ALA A 403 12.91 -22.32 11.81
N SER A 404 13.48 -23.15 12.69
CA SER A 404 14.73 -22.86 13.40
C SER A 404 15.92 -23.72 12.94
N LYS A 405 15.74 -24.54 11.89
CA LYS A 405 16.88 -25.18 11.23
C LYS A 405 17.63 -24.13 10.42
N PRO A 406 18.98 -24.14 10.46
CA PRO A 406 19.77 -23.26 9.62
C PRO A 406 19.41 -23.45 8.14
N THR A 407 19.14 -22.37 7.42
CA THR A 407 18.77 -22.40 6.01
C THR A 407 19.93 -22.92 5.17
N SER A 408 19.65 -23.83 4.22
CA SER A 408 20.63 -24.40 3.29
C SER A 408 20.47 -23.89 1.84
N SER A 409 19.38 -23.20 1.52
CA SER A 409 19.11 -22.61 0.21
C SER A 409 19.27 -21.09 0.24
N HIS A 410 19.62 -20.51 -0.91
CA HIS A 410 19.64 -19.06 -1.10
C HIS A 410 18.36 -18.62 -1.81
N ASP A 411 17.70 -17.60 -1.28
CA ASP A 411 16.57 -16.92 -1.89
C ASP A 411 16.98 -15.52 -2.39
N PHE A 412 16.05 -14.77 -2.97
CA PHE A 412 16.34 -13.43 -3.47
C PHE A 412 16.98 -12.50 -2.42
N THR A 413 16.60 -12.64 -1.14
CA THR A 413 17.02 -11.74 -0.05
C THR A 413 18.38 -12.08 0.56
N THR A 414 18.86 -13.31 0.37
CA THR A 414 20.13 -13.82 0.92
C THR A 414 21.23 -13.94 -0.14
N MET A 415 20.86 -13.83 -1.42
CA MET A 415 21.79 -13.74 -2.54
C MET A 415 22.76 -12.57 -2.39
N LEU A 416 23.91 -12.63 -3.08
CA LEU A 416 24.97 -11.62 -3.01
C LEU A 416 25.53 -11.43 -1.59
N GLY A 417 25.55 -12.51 -0.79
CA GLY A 417 26.15 -12.50 0.54
C GLY A 417 25.39 -11.65 1.57
N HIS A 418 24.10 -11.38 1.36
CA HIS A 418 23.21 -10.72 2.32
C HIS A 418 22.82 -11.65 3.47
N TYR A 419 23.81 -12.11 4.22
CA TYR A 419 23.54 -12.84 5.44
C TYR A 419 22.95 -11.86 6.46
N LEU A 420 21.69 -12.11 6.83
CA LEU A 420 20.91 -11.33 7.78
C LEU A 420 21.35 -11.66 9.22
N VAL A 421 22.62 -11.41 9.51
CA VAL A 421 23.31 -11.58 10.79
C VAL A 421 24.07 -10.30 11.06
N ARG A 422 23.95 -9.76 12.28
CA ARG A 422 24.65 -8.53 12.67
C ARG A 422 26.17 -8.72 12.59
N TYR A 423 26.89 -7.69 12.15
CA TYR A 423 28.33 -7.63 12.36
C TYR A 423 28.65 -7.73 13.86
N GLY A 424 29.77 -8.36 14.20
CA GLY A 424 30.10 -8.69 15.58
C GLY A 424 29.64 -10.09 16.03
N ALA A 425 28.72 -10.74 15.30
CA ALA A 425 28.20 -12.05 15.71
C ALA A 425 29.27 -13.15 15.70
N THR A 426 29.16 -14.08 16.65
CA THR A 426 30.04 -15.27 16.74
C THR A 426 29.71 -16.29 15.63
N PRO A 427 30.65 -17.19 15.26
CA PRO A 427 30.37 -18.27 14.32
C PRO A 427 29.15 -19.11 14.73
N LYS A 428 28.95 -19.32 16.04
CA LYS A 428 27.81 -20.04 16.57
C LYS A 428 26.48 -19.34 16.27
N GLU A 429 26.42 -18.02 16.42
CA GLU A 429 25.22 -17.23 16.09
C GLU A 429 24.97 -17.22 14.57
N PHE A 430 26.03 -17.09 13.78
CA PHE A 430 25.94 -17.12 12.32
C PHE A 430 25.41 -18.46 11.79
N PHE A 431 26.04 -19.57 12.19
CA PHE A 431 25.67 -20.91 11.75
C PHE A 431 24.42 -21.49 12.42
N LYS A 432 23.82 -20.76 13.37
CA LYS A 432 22.46 -21.05 13.84
C LYS A 432 21.42 -20.69 12.77
N LYS A 433 21.70 -19.67 11.94
CA LYS A 433 20.80 -19.20 10.88
C LYS A 433 21.12 -19.80 9.51
N TYR A 434 22.39 -20.05 9.22
CA TYR A 434 22.84 -20.61 7.94
C TYR A 434 23.54 -21.94 8.13
N SER A 435 23.19 -22.94 7.33
CA SER A 435 23.69 -24.29 7.54
C SER A 435 25.19 -24.37 7.31
N ILE A 436 25.95 -24.71 8.35
CA ILE A 436 27.40 -24.91 8.26
C ILE A 436 27.79 -25.96 7.22
N SER A 437 26.88 -26.88 6.86
CA SER A 437 27.10 -27.88 5.80
C SER A 437 27.36 -27.27 4.42
N ASN A 438 26.88 -26.06 4.17
CA ASN A 438 27.13 -25.36 2.91
C ASN A 438 28.58 -24.83 2.84
N PHE A 439 29.20 -24.65 4.01
CA PHE A 439 30.47 -23.97 4.14
C PHE A 439 31.62 -24.95 4.34
N LYS A 440 32.74 -24.66 3.70
CA LYS A 440 34.02 -25.33 3.88
C LYS A 440 35.00 -24.34 4.52
N PRO A 441 35.78 -24.75 5.53
CA PRO A 441 36.81 -23.90 6.10
C PRO A 441 37.92 -23.70 5.07
N VAL A 442 38.27 -22.44 4.78
CA VAL A 442 39.35 -22.09 3.84
C VAL A 442 40.63 -21.78 4.62
N ARG A 443 40.50 -21.05 5.73
CA ARG A 443 41.55 -20.71 6.70
C ARG A 443 40.92 -20.56 8.09
N ASN A 444 41.73 -20.37 9.13
CA ASN A 444 41.21 -20.02 10.45
C ASN A 444 40.26 -18.82 10.33
N ASN A 445 39.06 -18.96 10.88
CA ASN A 445 38.02 -17.92 10.90
C ASN A 445 37.48 -17.51 9.52
N VAL A 446 37.70 -18.33 8.49
CA VAL A 446 37.22 -18.06 7.13
C VAL A 446 36.50 -19.29 6.58
N TRP A 447 35.25 -19.09 6.16
CA TRP A 447 34.35 -20.14 5.71
C TRP A 447 33.79 -19.79 4.34
N GLN A 448 33.80 -20.72 3.40
CA GLN A 448 33.35 -20.48 2.04
C GLN A 448 32.30 -21.49 1.60
N GLU A 449 31.22 -21.00 1.01
CA GLU A 449 30.26 -21.82 0.29
C GLU A 449 30.35 -21.57 -1.21
N SER A 450 29.93 -22.56 -1.99
CA SER A 450 29.82 -22.41 -3.44
C SER A 450 28.65 -23.21 -3.96
N PHE A 451 27.86 -22.58 -4.82
CA PHE A 451 26.68 -23.17 -5.42
C PHE A 451 26.49 -22.64 -6.84
N TYR A 452 25.70 -23.36 -7.62
CA TYR A 452 25.44 -23.04 -9.01
C TYR A 452 23.98 -22.67 -9.18
N ASN A 453 23.72 -21.47 -9.69
CA ASN A 453 22.39 -21.01 -10.07
C ASN A 453 22.49 -20.56 -11.53
N ALA A 454 22.13 -21.46 -12.44
CA ALA A 454 22.42 -21.32 -13.85
C ALA A 454 21.99 -19.95 -14.42
N PRO A 455 22.86 -19.26 -15.18
CA PRO A 455 24.18 -19.69 -15.66
C PRO A 455 25.36 -19.33 -14.73
N TYR A 456 25.10 -18.86 -13.50
CA TYR A 456 26.13 -18.30 -12.63
C TYR A 456 26.61 -19.28 -11.57
N LYS A 457 27.92 -19.35 -11.39
CA LYS A 457 28.55 -19.99 -10.24
C LYS A 457 28.79 -18.93 -9.17
N HIS A 458 28.21 -19.14 -8.00
CA HIS A 458 28.34 -18.27 -6.84
C HIS A 458 29.33 -18.87 -5.85
N THR A 459 30.23 -18.03 -5.34
CA THR A 459 31.15 -18.38 -4.26
C THR A 459 31.12 -17.27 -3.22
N TYR A 460 30.64 -17.59 -2.02
CA TYR A 460 30.52 -16.64 -0.91
C TYR A 460 31.48 -17.03 0.21
N THR A 461 32.31 -16.09 0.64
CA THR A 461 33.33 -16.29 1.68
C THR A 461 33.02 -15.37 2.85
N VAL A 462 32.72 -15.98 4.00
CA VAL A 462 32.41 -15.33 5.26
C VAL A 462 33.69 -15.26 6.10
N VAL A 463 34.04 -14.06 6.56
CA VAL A 463 35.25 -13.80 7.33
C VAL A 463 34.89 -13.33 8.74
N PHE A 464 35.48 -14.01 9.73
CA PHE A 464 35.47 -13.62 11.13
C PHE A 464 36.85 -13.06 11.52
N ASP A 465 36.89 -12.06 12.38
CA ASP A 465 38.15 -11.50 12.90
C ASP A 465 38.88 -12.50 13.84
N SER A 466 40.06 -12.12 14.34
CA SER A 466 40.84 -12.97 15.26
C SER A 466 40.13 -13.24 16.60
N LEU A 467 39.09 -12.47 16.93
CA LEU A 467 38.24 -12.64 18.12
C LEU A 467 36.95 -13.41 17.81
N ASN A 468 36.82 -13.98 16.61
CA ASN A 468 35.64 -14.69 16.12
C ASN A 468 34.39 -13.80 15.99
N HIS A 469 34.55 -12.55 15.56
CA HIS A 469 33.41 -11.71 15.21
C HIS A 469 33.22 -11.64 13.71
N PHE A 470 31.99 -11.81 13.23
CA PHE A 470 31.63 -11.67 11.82
C PHE A 470 31.89 -10.25 11.34
N ARG A 471 32.71 -10.08 10.29
CA ARG A 471 33.13 -8.76 9.79
C ARG A 471 32.91 -8.54 8.30
N GLN A 472 33.07 -9.58 7.49
CA GLN A 472 33.18 -9.39 6.04
C GLN A 472 32.56 -10.55 5.28
N VAL A 473 32.05 -10.23 4.09
CA VAL A 473 31.61 -11.21 3.11
C VAL A 473 32.22 -10.85 1.77
N HIS A 474 32.91 -11.82 1.15
CA HIS A 474 33.38 -11.71 -0.22
C HIS A 474 32.51 -12.60 -1.10
N VAL A 475 32.12 -12.07 -2.24
CA VAL A 475 31.23 -12.72 -3.19
C VAL A 475 31.92 -12.71 -4.54
N VAL A 476 32.01 -13.88 -5.16
CA VAL A 476 32.46 -14.03 -6.55
C VAL A 476 31.32 -14.68 -7.30
N VAL A 477 30.89 -14.04 -8.38
CA VAL A 477 29.90 -14.58 -9.31
C VAL A 477 30.57 -14.73 -10.66
N TYR A 478 30.64 -15.97 -11.12
CA TYR A 478 31.24 -16.33 -12.40
C TYR A 478 30.17 -16.78 -13.38
N ASP A 479 30.06 -16.11 -14.52
CA ASP A 479 29.17 -16.48 -15.61
C ASP A 479 29.77 -17.60 -16.45
N SER A 480 29.23 -18.81 -16.29
CA SER A 480 29.68 -19.99 -17.04
C SER A 480 29.26 -19.97 -18.52
N SER A 481 28.35 -19.07 -18.91
CA SER A 481 27.88 -18.92 -20.30
C SER A 481 28.70 -17.92 -21.12
N SER A 482 29.60 -17.17 -20.47
CA SER A 482 30.44 -16.18 -21.13
C SER A 482 31.49 -16.87 -22.02
N SER A 483 31.19 -16.94 -23.33
CA SER A 483 32.18 -17.23 -24.36
C SER A 483 32.93 -15.94 -24.70
N SER A 484 34.24 -16.05 -24.93
CA SER A 484 35.25 -15.00 -24.90
C SER A 484 35.18 -13.91 -26.00
N ASN A 485 34.00 -13.57 -26.53
CA ASN A 485 33.83 -12.54 -27.56
C ASN A 485 32.67 -11.60 -27.23
N HIS A 486 32.92 -10.54 -26.45
CA HIS A 486 32.04 -9.38 -26.40
C HIS A 486 32.84 -8.10 -26.65
N LEU A 487 32.61 -7.50 -27.83
CA LEU A 487 32.97 -6.12 -28.12
C LEU A 487 32.19 -5.18 -27.18
N GLY A 488 32.84 -4.72 -26.11
CA GLY A 488 32.61 -3.38 -25.56
C GLY A 488 31.26 -3.04 -24.90
N MET A 489 30.44 -4.00 -24.46
CA MET A 489 29.28 -3.72 -23.59
C MET A 489 29.40 -4.44 -22.25
N ALA A 490 28.95 -3.78 -21.17
CA ALA A 490 28.98 -4.35 -19.83
C ALA A 490 28.27 -5.72 -19.82
N PRO A 491 28.94 -6.80 -19.38
CA PRO A 491 28.39 -8.16 -19.37
C PRO A 491 27.03 -8.18 -18.67
N GLU A 492 26.04 -8.88 -19.23
CA GLU A 492 24.68 -8.96 -18.69
C GLU A 492 24.68 -9.32 -17.19
N VAL A 493 25.63 -10.15 -16.75
CA VAL A 493 25.84 -10.51 -15.34
C VAL A 493 26.09 -9.30 -14.44
N PHE A 494 26.96 -8.35 -14.79
CA PHE A 494 27.24 -7.20 -13.93
C PHE A 494 26.00 -6.32 -13.75
N ASN A 495 25.31 -6.00 -14.86
CA ASN A 495 24.09 -5.21 -14.82
C ASN A 495 22.96 -5.91 -14.06
N ARG A 496 22.85 -7.24 -14.19
CA ARG A 496 21.86 -8.05 -13.47
C ARG A 496 22.12 -8.06 -11.97
N LEU A 497 23.37 -8.32 -11.55
CA LEU A 497 23.74 -8.33 -10.14
C LEU A 497 23.64 -6.92 -9.52
N LEU A 498 23.99 -5.88 -10.28
CA LEU A 498 23.80 -4.49 -9.88
C LEU A 498 22.32 -4.16 -9.62
N LYS A 499 21.43 -4.56 -10.54
CA LYS A 499 19.97 -4.39 -10.38
C LYS A 499 19.44 -5.21 -9.20
N GLN A 500 19.93 -6.43 -9.02
CA GLN A 500 19.56 -7.29 -7.89
C GLN A 500 19.98 -6.66 -6.56
N ASN A 501 21.23 -6.23 -6.43
CA ASN A 501 21.70 -5.55 -5.22
C ASN A 501 20.95 -4.25 -4.99
N SER A 502 20.61 -3.52 -6.06
CA SER A 502 19.88 -2.25 -5.92
C SER A 502 18.45 -2.42 -5.38
N ARG A 503 17.84 -3.58 -5.63
CA ARG A 503 16.54 -3.96 -5.06
C ARG A 503 16.64 -4.37 -3.59
N ILE A 504 17.81 -4.79 -3.11
CA ILE A 504 18.04 -5.22 -1.72
C ILE A 504 18.56 -4.05 -0.87
N SER A 505 19.61 -3.36 -1.32
CA SER A 505 20.35 -2.33 -0.57
C SER A 505 20.01 -0.88 -0.99
N GLY A 506 19.06 -0.67 -1.91
CA GLY A 506 18.72 0.65 -2.47
C GLY A 506 19.60 1.04 -3.66
N ILE A 507 19.53 2.28 -4.16
CA ILE A 507 20.33 2.69 -5.34
C ILE A 507 21.77 2.98 -4.92
N GLY A 508 22.74 2.28 -5.52
CA GLY A 508 24.17 2.47 -5.25
C GLY A 508 24.77 3.60 -6.09
N ASN A 509 25.86 4.19 -5.60
CA ASN A 509 26.63 5.19 -6.32
C ASN A 509 27.56 4.51 -7.32
N SER A 510 27.31 4.70 -8.61
CA SER A 510 28.20 4.21 -9.67
C SER A 510 29.48 5.03 -9.70
N THR A 511 30.60 4.35 -9.89
CA THR A 511 31.94 4.95 -9.92
C THR A 511 32.46 5.17 -11.34
N GLY A 512 31.84 4.52 -12.34
CA GLY A 512 32.32 4.49 -13.71
C GLY A 512 33.60 3.67 -13.88
N GLU A 513 34.06 3.57 -15.12
CA GLU A 513 35.34 2.91 -15.45
C GLU A 513 36.52 3.75 -14.94
N THR A 514 37.30 3.17 -14.04
CA THR A 514 38.46 3.80 -13.40
C THR A 514 39.71 2.98 -13.68
N ASP A 515 40.75 3.62 -14.22
CA ASP A 515 42.07 2.99 -14.43
C ASP A 515 42.83 2.92 -13.10
N CYS A 516 43.17 1.70 -12.68
CA CYS A 516 43.87 1.40 -11.44
C CYS A 516 45.35 1.05 -11.66
N GLY A 517 45.89 1.25 -12.87
CA GLY A 517 47.27 0.92 -13.23
C GLY A 517 47.44 -0.52 -13.71
N ASP A 518 48.57 -0.82 -14.35
CA ASP A 518 48.93 -2.15 -14.87
C ASP A 518 47.89 -2.77 -15.84
N GLY A 519 47.16 -1.92 -16.57
CA GLY A 519 46.11 -2.35 -17.50
C GLY A 519 44.81 -2.81 -16.82
N LEU A 520 44.66 -2.56 -15.52
CA LEU A 520 43.49 -2.91 -14.73
C LEU A 520 42.47 -1.76 -14.72
N VAL A 521 41.36 -1.94 -15.42
CA VAL A 521 40.23 -1.01 -15.38
C VAL A 521 39.09 -1.62 -14.56
N LEU A 522 38.65 -0.89 -13.54
CA LEU A 522 37.60 -1.29 -12.61
C LEU A 522 36.34 -0.47 -12.86
N ASP A 523 35.19 -1.13 -12.91
CA ASP A 523 33.86 -0.49 -12.93
C ASP A 523 33.04 -1.03 -11.76
N ALA A 524 32.56 -0.14 -10.90
CA ALA A 524 31.93 -0.52 -9.64
C ALA A 524 30.75 0.37 -9.25
N ALA A 525 29.93 -0.15 -8.35
CA ALA A 525 28.94 0.61 -7.60
C ALA A 525 29.09 0.34 -6.11
N VAL A 526 28.87 1.38 -5.32
CA VAL A 526 29.09 1.40 -3.87
C VAL A 526 27.80 1.76 -3.13
N TRP A 527 27.52 1.03 -2.06
CA TRP A 527 26.48 1.33 -1.08
C TRP A 527 27.12 1.54 0.26
N GLU A 528 26.77 2.64 0.91
CA GLU A 528 27.35 3.00 2.19
C GLU A 528 26.26 3.48 3.13
N THR A 529 26.16 2.83 4.29
CA THR A 529 25.30 3.26 5.40
C THR A 529 26.18 3.62 6.61
N GLN A 530 25.55 3.84 7.77
CA GLN A 530 26.29 4.12 9.01
C GLN A 530 27.13 2.91 9.46
N ASP A 531 26.66 1.68 9.24
CA ASP A 531 27.25 0.47 9.82
C ASP A 531 27.75 -0.54 8.77
N ASN A 532 27.40 -0.36 7.50
CA ASN A 532 27.68 -1.31 6.43
C ASN A 532 28.25 -0.61 5.19
N PHE A 533 29.21 -1.25 4.55
CA PHE A 533 29.72 -0.87 3.25
C PHE A 533 29.63 -2.04 2.29
N GLU A 534 29.13 -1.80 1.08
CA GLU A 534 29.04 -2.79 0.02
C GLU A 534 29.63 -2.23 -1.27
N MET A 535 30.36 -3.05 -2.00
CA MET A 535 30.86 -2.68 -3.32
C MET A 535 30.74 -3.87 -4.25
N ILE A 536 30.03 -3.68 -5.36
CA ILE A 536 30.01 -4.62 -6.50
C ILE A 536 30.91 -4.04 -7.58
N ALA A 537 31.83 -4.85 -8.09
CA ALA A 537 32.79 -4.44 -9.09
C ALA A 537 33.01 -5.50 -10.16
N ARG A 538 33.29 -5.04 -11.38
CA ARG A 538 33.82 -5.85 -12.47
C ARG A 538 35.18 -5.31 -12.89
N VAL A 539 36.04 -6.20 -13.35
CA VAL A 539 37.26 -5.84 -14.07
C VAL A 539 36.94 -5.90 -15.56
N VAL A 540 37.14 -4.80 -16.29
CA VAL A 540 36.74 -4.69 -17.71
C VAL A 540 37.36 -5.81 -18.57
N GLY A 541 38.58 -6.23 -18.27
CA GLY A 541 39.28 -7.35 -18.93
C GLY A 541 38.83 -8.76 -18.50
N LYS A 542 37.88 -8.90 -17.55
CA LYS A 542 37.36 -10.18 -17.06
C LYS A 542 35.83 -10.20 -17.08
N PRO A 543 35.19 -10.23 -18.27
CA PRO A 543 33.75 -10.03 -18.41
C PRO A 543 32.89 -11.13 -17.75
N ALA A 544 33.44 -12.32 -17.54
CA ALA A 544 32.75 -13.44 -16.90
C ALA A 544 32.70 -13.33 -15.36
N GLU A 545 33.45 -12.43 -14.75
CA GLU A 545 33.63 -12.40 -13.30
C GLU A 545 33.16 -11.07 -12.69
N VAL A 546 32.23 -11.16 -11.75
CA VAL A 546 31.78 -10.03 -10.92
C VAL A 546 32.12 -10.34 -9.48
N ARG A 547 32.72 -9.37 -8.81
CA ARG A 547 33.11 -9.47 -7.40
C ARG A 547 32.30 -8.51 -6.57
N MET A 548 32.00 -8.90 -5.34
CA MET A 548 31.40 -8.04 -4.36
C MET A 548 32.02 -8.24 -3.00
N ILE A 549 32.12 -7.16 -2.24
CA ILE A 549 32.59 -7.15 -0.87
C ILE A 549 31.57 -6.44 0.00
N ARG A 550 31.39 -6.95 1.22
CA ARG A 550 30.57 -6.35 2.27
C ARG A 550 31.40 -6.26 3.54
N PHE A 551 31.37 -5.12 4.21
CA PHE A 551 32.13 -4.87 5.44
C PHE A 551 31.28 -4.26 6.53
N ASP A 552 31.61 -4.64 7.76
CA ASP A 552 31.43 -3.78 8.91
C ASP A 552 32.24 -2.49 8.71
N LYS A 553 31.56 -1.35 8.67
CA LYS A 553 32.20 -0.06 8.40
C LYS A 553 33.24 0.31 9.46
N THR A 554 33.09 -0.18 10.68
CA THR A 554 33.99 0.14 11.81
C THR A 554 35.40 -0.44 11.66
N VAL A 555 35.58 -1.43 10.78
CA VAL A 555 36.88 -2.08 10.55
C VAL A 555 37.58 -1.65 9.26
N MET A 556 36.97 -0.76 8.47
CA MET A 556 37.60 -0.26 7.25
C MET A 556 38.58 0.89 7.53
N PRO A 557 39.77 0.89 6.91
CA PRO A 557 40.66 2.03 6.93
C PRO A 557 39.97 3.28 6.37
N PRO A 558 40.07 4.45 7.02
CA PRO A 558 39.51 5.68 6.48
C PRO A 558 40.29 6.13 5.22
N GLY A 559 39.58 6.68 4.24
CA GLY A 559 40.19 7.35 3.08
C GLY A 559 40.67 6.44 1.95
N LEU A 560 40.19 5.19 1.89
CA LEU A 560 40.45 4.30 0.75
C LEU A 560 39.87 4.90 -0.54
N LYS A 561 40.68 4.92 -1.59
CA LYS A 561 40.26 5.22 -2.96
C LYS A 561 39.70 3.96 -3.61
N LEU A 562 38.97 4.13 -4.71
CA LEU A 562 38.32 3.04 -5.43
C LEU A 562 39.28 1.87 -5.75
N CYS A 563 40.49 2.17 -6.21
CA CYS A 563 41.47 1.16 -6.58
C CYS A 563 42.08 0.42 -5.38
N ASP A 564 42.05 1.01 -4.18
CA ASP A 564 42.55 0.35 -2.98
C ASP A 564 41.66 -0.87 -2.59
N TYR A 565 40.40 -0.87 -3.03
CA TYR A 565 39.47 -1.98 -2.81
C TYR A 565 39.80 -3.23 -3.62
N ILE A 566 40.68 -3.15 -4.64
CA ILE A 566 41.07 -4.31 -5.45
C ILE A 566 41.73 -5.40 -4.60
N THR A 567 42.55 -5.03 -3.62
CA THR A 567 43.19 -5.99 -2.73
C THR A 567 42.15 -6.81 -1.96
N TYR A 568 41.06 -6.18 -1.55
CA TYR A 568 39.96 -6.83 -0.84
C TYR A 568 39.08 -7.67 -1.79
N LEU A 569 38.77 -7.15 -2.98
CA LEU A 569 38.03 -7.90 -4.01
C LEU A 569 38.74 -9.20 -4.38
N ASN A 570 40.07 -9.20 -4.44
CA ASN A 570 40.90 -10.35 -4.84
C ASN A 570 41.33 -11.25 -3.68
N GLN A 571 40.95 -10.95 -2.44
CA GLN A 571 41.44 -11.67 -1.26
C GLN A 571 40.98 -13.14 -1.20
N PHE A 572 39.83 -13.46 -1.82
CA PHE A 572 39.20 -14.78 -1.84
C PHE A 572 38.60 -15.15 -3.19
#